data_AF-A0AA38U7P2-F1
#
_entry.id   AF-A0AA38U7P2-F1
#
_cell.length_a   1.000
_cell.length_b   1.000
_cell.length_c   1.000
_cell.angle_alpha   90.00
_cell.angle_beta   90.00
_cell.angle_gamma   90.00
#
_symmetry.space_group_name_H-M   'P 1'
#
loop_
_entity.id
_entity.type
_entity.pdbx_description
1 polymer ?
#
loop_
_entity_poly.entity_id
_entity_poly.type
_entity_poly.pdbx_seq_one_letter_code
_entity_poly.pdbx_strand_id
1 'polypeptide(L)'
;RRNYKAFVRPSVPEHRLEEFSTDPIQHGPGIRCTWIDKRENTTKGLADLPWNKQLLMNLVKTARDIVSEAKDDRFGDEEIQWIPLLRERLYRIFLASIKSIPR
;
A
#
# COMPACT_ATOMS: atom_id res chain seq x y z
N ARG A 1 17.03 -5.63 0.05
CA ARG A 1 17.20 -4.42 -0.82
C ARG A 1 16.32 -3.31 -0.26
N ARG A 2 16.90 -2.17 0.12
CA ARG A 2 16.19 -1.05 0.76
C ARG A 2 15.24 -0.36 -0.23
N ASN A 3 14.05 0.04 0.25
CA ASN A 3 12.94 0.66 -0.50
C ASN A 3 13.24 2.10 -0.98
N TYR A 4 14.42 2.33 -1.57
CA TYR A 4 14.88 3.67 -1.98
C TYR A 4 13.92 4.36 -2.97
N LYS A 5 13.28 3.59 -3.86
CA LYS A 5 12.41 4.14 -4.90
C LYS A 5 11.10 4.72 -4.36
N ALA A 6 10.59 4.23 -3.23
CA ALA A 6 9.26 4.62 -2.74
C ALA A 6 9.24 6.06 -2.20
N PHE A 7 10.32 6.54 -1.57
CA PHE A 7 10.37 7.91 -1.06
C PHE A 7 10.79 8.94 -2.11
N VAL A 8 11.61 8.58 -3.10
CA VAL A 8 12.04 9.48 -4.20
C VAL A 8 10.88 9.81 -5.17
N ARG A 9 9.87 8.94 -5.27
CA ARG A 9 8.71 9.19 -6.14
C ARG A 9 7.75 10.22 -5.51
N PRO A 10 7.08 11.04 -6.33
CA PRO A 10 6.07 11.97 -5.84
C PRO A 10 4.91 11.25 -5.15
N SER A 11 4.11 12.02 -4.40
CA SER A 11 2.81 11.55 -3.91
C SER A 11 1.86 11.25 -5.06
N VAL A 12 0.75 10.57 -4.77
CA VAL A 12 -0.40 10.52 -5.67
C VAL A 12 -0.83 11.96 -6.01
N PRO A 13 -1.01 12.31 -7.30
CA PRO A 13 -1.51 13.61 -7.72
C PRO A 13 -2.92 13.87 -7.20
N GLU A 14 -3.23 15.13 -6.90
CA GLU A 14 -4.53 15.52 -6.34
C GLU A 14 -5.71 15.10 -7.23
N HIS A 15 -5.64 15.30 -8.55
CA HIS A 15 -6.70 14.89 -9.47
C HIS A 15 -7.05 13.39 -9.38
N ARG A 16 -6.06 12.51 -9.10
CA ARG A 16 -6.31 11.08 -8.91
C ARG A 16 -7.02 10.80 -7.58
N LEU A 17 -6.75 11.61 -6.56
CA LEU A 17 -7.41 11.51 -5.25
C LEU A 17 -8.85 12.05 -5.32
N GLU A 18 -9.09 13.07 -6.15
CA GLU A 18 -10.43 13.59 -6.47
C GLU A 18 -11.26 12.59 -7.29
N GLU A 19 -10.67 11.97 -8.32
CA GLU A 19 -11.30 10.87 -9.05
C GLU A 19 -11.66 9.72 -8.10
N PHE A 20 -10.72 9.35 -7.24
CA PHE A 20 -10.91 8.29 -6.23
C PHE A 20 -12.00 8.63 -5.21
N SER A 21 -12.13 9.88 -4.78
CA SER A 21 -13.19 10.26 -3.84
C SER A 21 -14.57 10.22 -4.48
N THR A 22 -14.65 10.37 -5.81
CA THR A 22 -15.89 10.30 -6.58
C THR A 22 -16.33 8.86 -6.82
N ASP A 23 -15.42 8.00 -7.31
CA ASP A 23 -15.67 6.56 -7.47
C ASP A 23 -14.43 5.74 -7.04
N PRO A 24 -14.42 5.28 -5.77
CA PRO A 24 -13.32 4.48 -5.23
C PRO A 24 -13.11 3.14 -5.92
N ILE A 25 -14.16 2.56 -6.53
CA ILE A 25 -14.13 1.24 -7.15
C ILE A 25 -13.38 1.34 -8.48
N GLN A 26 -13.72 2.34 -9.30
CA GLN A 26 -13.13 2.53 -10.62
C GLN A 26 -11.75 3.21 -10.54
N HIS A 27 -11.57 4.19 -9.65
CA HIS A 27 -10.36 5.03 -9.60
C HIS A 27 -9.41 4.69 -8.45
N GLY A 28 -9.65 3.57 -7.77
CA GLY A 28 -8.80 3.07 -6.70
C GLY A 28 -7.35 2.75 -7.11
N PRO A 29 -6.45 2.60 -6.12
CA PRO A 29 -5.07 2.22 -6.38
C PRO A 29 -4.98 0.81 -7.00
N GLY A 30 -4.32 0.70 -8.15
CA GLY A 30 -3.84 -0.60 -8.63
C GLY A 30 -2.71 -1.17 -7.76
N ILE A 31 -2.29 -2.41 -8.06
CA ILE A 31 -1.12 -3.04 -7.41
C ILE A 31 0.18 -2.69 -8.13
N ARG A 32 0.15 -2.61 -9.46
CA ARG A 32 1.32 -2.31 -10.29
C ARG A 32 1.47 -0.81 -10.47
N CYS A 33 2.70 -0.32 -10.41
CA CYS A 33 3.05 1.08 -10.65
C CYS A 33 2.25 2.10 -9.81
N THR A 34 1.78 1.68 -8.63
CA THR A 34 0.99 2.54 -7.75
C THR A 34 1.88 3.49 -6.94
N TRP A 35 1.29 4.61 -6.55
CA TRP A 35 1.91 5.60 -5.67
C TRP A 35 1.25 5.58 -4.30
N ILE A 36 2.00 6.02 -3.29
CA ILE A 36 1.52 6.19 -1.93
C ILE A 36 1.03 7.63 -1.80
N ASP A 37 -0.13 7.82 -1.17
CA ASP A 37 -0.58 9.15 -0.75
C ASP A 37 0.29 9.60 0.43
N LYS A 38 1.00 10.72 0.26
CA LYS A 38 1.98 11.27 1.21
C LYS A 38 1.53 12.58 1.87
N ARG A 39 0.24 12.92 1.83
CA ARG A 39 -0.27 14.21 2.38
C ARG A 39 -0.14 14.34 3.90
N GLU A 40 0.09 13.24 4.61
CA GLU A 40 0.25 13.20 6.07
C GLU A 40 1.72 13.14 6.50
N ASN A 41 2.02 13.71 7.67
CA ASN A 41 3.38 13.80 8.22
C ASN A 41 3.70 12.75 9.29
N THR A 42 2.74 11.91 9.67
CA THR A 42 2.94 10.79 10.60
C THR A 42 2.65 9.45 9.93
N THR A 43 3.32 8.40 10.38
CA THR A 43 3.10 7.04 9.84
C THR A 43 1.68 6.57 10.07
N LYS A 44 1.08 6.99 11.20
CA LYS A 44 -0.33 6.76 11.52
C LYS A 44 -1.24 7.51 10.54
N GLY A 45 -1.02 8.82 10.34
CA GLY A 45 -1.78 9.61 9.38
C GLY A 45 -1.70 9.02 7.97
N LEU A 46 -0.51 8.67 7.51
CA LEU A 46 -0.31 8.01 6.21
C LEU A 46 -1.08 6.68 6.11
N ALA A 47 -1.09 5.86 7.16
CA ALA A 47 -1.85 4.62 7.19
C ALA A 47 -3.37 4.85 7.24
N ASP A 48 -3.80 6.02 7.73
CA ASP A 48 -5.21 6.35 7.86
C ASP A 48 -5.83 6.96 6.60
N LEU A 49 -5.01 7.40 5.64
CA LEU A 49 -5.44 7.93 4.35
C LEU A 49 -6.27 6.90 3.56
N PRO A 50 -7.45 7.27 3.02
CA PRO A 50 -8.34 6.36 2.29
C PRO A 50 -7.65 5.62 1.14
N TRP A 51 -6.84 6.32 0.34
CA TRP A 51 -6.07 5.73 -0.75
C TRP A 51 -5.13 4.61 -0.25
N ASN A 52 -4.39 4.89 0.83
CA ASN A 52 -3.42 3.94 1.38
C ASN A 52 -4.11 2.73 2.06
N LYS A 53 -5.30 2.93 2.66
CA LYS A 53 -6.16 1.84 3.16
C LYS A 53 -6.64 0.95 2.02
N GLN A 54 -7.13 1.52 0.93
CA GLN A 54 -7.58 0.75 -0.24
C GLN A 54 -6.41 -0.02 -0.88
N LEU A 55 -5.22 0.58 -0.95
CA LEU A 55 -4.02 -0.10 -1.42
C LEU A 55 -3.68 -1.33 -0.56
N LEU A 56 -3.76 -1.22 0.77
CA LEU A 56 -3.57 -2.36 1.67
C LEU A 56 -4.59 -3.48 1.38
N MET A 57 -5.87 -3.14 1.24
CA MET A 57 -6.91 -4.13 0.94
C MET A 57 -6.70 -4.81 -0.40
N ASN A 58 -6.30 -4.05 -1.43
CA ASN A 58 -5.99 -4.61 -2.73
C ASN A 58 -4.78 -5.56 -2.65
N LEU A 59 -3.73 -5.19 -1.91
CA LEU A 59 -2.56 -6.06 -1.70
C LEU A 59 -2.93 -7.36 -0.97
N VAL A 60 -3.80 -7.27 0.05
CA VAL A 60 -4.31 -8.45 0.78
C VAL A 60 -5.10 -9.36 -0.14
N LYS A 61 -6.00 -8.80 -0.96
CA LYS A 61 -6.76 -9.55 -1.95
C LYS A 61 -5.82 -10.27 -2.92
N THR A 62 -4.89 -9.55 -3.54
CA THR A 62 -3.92 -10.14 -4.47
C THR A 62 -3.05 -11.21 -3.83
N ALA A 63 -2.63 -11.03 -2.57
CA ALA A 63 -1.86 -12.05 -1.87
C ALA A 63 -2.67 -13.33 -1.65
N ARG A 64 -3.95 -13.20 -1.28
CA ARG A 64 -4.87 -14.34 -1.16
C ARG A 64 -5.08 -15.03 -2.50
N ASP A 65 -5.32 -14.26 -3.56
CA ASP A 65 -5.53 -14.79 -4.91
C ASP A 65 -4.30 -15.61 -5.35
N ILE A 66 -3.08 -15.08 -5.16
CA ILE A 66 -1.82 -15.78 -5.47
C ILE A 66 -1.69 -17.11 -4.72
N VAL A 67 -2.03 -17.15 -3.43
CA VAL A 67 -1.96 -18.40 -2.66
C VAL A 67 -3.04 -19.38 -3.10
N SER A 68 -4.25 -18.91 -3.40
CA SER A 68 -5.34 -19.78 -3.87
C SER A 68 -5.08 -20.41 -5.24
N GLU A 69 -4.30 -19.73 -6.09
CA GLU A 69 -3.91 -20.21 -7.42
C GLU A 69 -2.62 -21.04 -7.42
N ALA A 70 -1.93 -21.12 -6.27
CA ALA A 70 -0.72 -21.92 -6.14
C ALA A 70 -1.05 -23.41 -6.24
N LYS A 71 -0.26 -24.14 -7.03
CA LYS A 71 -0.43 -25.59 -7.24
C LYS A 71 0.46 -26.44 -6.32
N ASP A 72 1.18 -25.79 -5.41
CA ASP A 72 2.19 -26.38 -4.55
C ASP A 72 2.03 -25.89 -3.10
N ASP A 73 2.56 -26.66 -2.16
CA ASP A 73 2.36 -26.44 -0.72
C ASP A 73 3.34 -25.42 -0.13
N ARG A 74 3.89 -24.52 -0.96
CA ARG A 74 4.95 -23.57 -0.54
C ARG A 74 4.49 -22.57 0.53
N PHE A 75 3.18 -22.40 0.66
CA PHE A 75 2.54 -21.48 1.61
C PHE A 75 2.10 -22.19 2.90
N GLY A 76 2.21 -23.52 2.96
CA GLY A 76 1.74 -24.33 4.08
C GLY A 76 0.23 -24.33 4.26
N ASP A 77 -0.23 -25.05 5.29
CA ASP A 77 -1.67 -25.20 5.62
C ASP A 77 -2.15 -24.19 6.67
N GLU A 78 -1.23 -23.43 7.28
CA GLU A 78 -1.56 -22.45 8.32
C GLU A 78 -2.21 -21.19 7.74
N GLU A 79 -3.18 -20.62 8.45
CA GLU A 79 -3.83 -19.39 8.03
C GLU A 79 -2.87 -18.19 8.08
N ILE A 80 -2.56 -17.63 6.92
CA ILE A 80 -1.68 -16.47 6.81
C ILE A 80 -2.42 -15.18 7.21
N GLN A 81 -1.91 -14.51 8.24
CA GLN A 81 -2.38 -13.21 8.72
C GLN A 81 -1.93 -12.05 7.80
N TRP A 82 -2.56 -11.92 6.63
CA TRP A 82 -2.15 -10.98 5.58
C TRP A 82 -2.18 -9.51 5.98
N ILE A 83 -3.22 -9.08 6.71
CA ILE A 83 -3.39 -7.67 7.07
C ILE A 83 -2.21 -7.19 7.94
N PRO A 84 -1.88 -7.84 9.08
CA PRO A 84 -0.71 -7.47 9.88
C PRO A 84 0.59 -7.45 9.07
N LEU A 85 0.84 -8.51 8.27
CA LEU A 85 2.07 -8.65 7.47
C LEU A 85 2.25 -7.52 6.46
N LEU A 86 1.21 -7.21 5.69
CA LEU A 86 1.27 -6.17 4.66
C LEU A 86 1.23 -4.76 5.26
N ARG A 87 0.49 -4.57 6.37
CA ARG A 87 0.48 -3.31 7.10
C ARG A 87 1.87 -2.96 7.65
N GLU A 88 2.59 -3.93 8.20
CA GLU A 88 3.97 -3.71 8.66
C GLU A 88 4.90 -3.30 7.50
N ARG A 89 4.76 -3.95 6.34
CA ARG A 89 5.55 -3.61 5.16
C ARG A 89 5.26 -2.19 4.67
N LEU A 90 3.99 -1.77 4.62
CA LEU A 90 3.60 -0.39 4.30
C LEU A 90 4.11 0.60 5.34
N TYR A 91 4.01 0.27 6.63
CA TYR A 91 4.54 1.10 7.72
C TYR A 91 6.03 1.43 7.53
N ARG A 92 6.86 0.44 7.16
CA ARG A 92 8.28 0.66 6.89
C ARG A 92 8.51 1.63 5.72
N ILE A 93 7.62 1.63 4.72
CA ILE A 93 7.66 2.58 3.60
C ILE A 93 7.21 3.98 4.04
N PHE A 94 6.15 4.09 4.83
CA PHE A 94 5.69 5.36 5.40
C PHE A 94 6.77 6.01 6.26
N LEU A 95 7.40 5.23 7.13
CA LEU A 95 8.49 5.69 7.99
C LEU A 95 9.67 6.21 7.16
N ALA A 96 10.03 5.50 6.08
CA ALA A 96 11.09 5.94 5.17
C ALA A 96 10.72 7.23 4.42
N SER A 97 9.45 7.37 4.03
CA SER A 97 8.95 8.58 3.34
C SER A 97 9.02 9.80 4.26
N ILE A 98 8.56 9.69 5.51
CA ILE A 98 8.61 10.79 6.49
C ILE A 98 10.06 11.18 6.80
N LYS A 99 10.95 10.19 7.02
CA LYS A 99 12.36 10.44 7.30
C LYS A 99 13.12 11.09 6.14
N SER A 100 12.58 11.05 4.93
CA SER A 100 13.22 11.64 3.74
C SER A 100 12.92 13.12 3.55
N ILE A 101 11.96 13.69 4.28
CA ILE A 101 11.61 15.11 4.22
C ILE A 101 12.76 15.90 4.89
N PRO A 102 13.42 16.83 4.16
CA PRO A 102 14.44 17.71 4.75
C PRO A 102 13.85 18.49 5.93
N ARG A 103 14.62 18.62 7.01
CA ARG A 103 14.25 19.41 8.18
C ARG A 103 14.61 20.88 7.99
#